data_AF-A0A521KCM7-F1
#
_entry.id   AF-A0A521KCM7-F1
#
_cell.length_a   1.000
_cell.length_b   1.000
_cell.length_c   1.000
_cell.angle_alpha   90.00
_cell.angle_beta   90.00
_cell.angle_gamma   90.00
#
_symmetry.space_group_name_H-M   'P 1'
#
loop_
_entity.id
_entity.type
_entity.pdbx_description
1 polymer ?
#
loop_
_entity_poly.entity_id
_entity_poly.type
_entity_poly.pdbx_seq_one_letter_code
_entity_poly.pdbx_strand_id
1 'polypeptide(L)'
;MTMQLVERVAGTDDTVSVTAGPFQSFTQIAEFQKSVSRLHGVSGARIRSAQRGVLILDVDYTGLVPLHVRLRDLRDVRWTPVQLTEAAVEIAVA
;
A
#
# COMPACT_ATOMS: atom_id res chain seq x y z
N MET A 1 -8.64 12.34 -14.95
CA MET A 1 -9.56 12.08 -13.83
C MET A 1 -8.70 11.94 -12.59
N THR A 2 -8.62 13.02 -11.81
CA THR A 2 -7.71 13.15 -10.68
C THR A 2 -8.35 12.47 -9.48
N MET A 3 -7.77 11.38 -8.99
CA MET A 3 -8.29 10.71 -7.78
C MET A 3 -7.87 11.53 -6.54
N GLN A 4 -8.83 11.80 -5.67
CA GLN A 4 -8.64 12.35 -4.33
C GLN A 4 -8.98 11.27 -3.31
N LEU A 5 -8.26 11.22 -2.17
CA LEU A 5 -8.58 10.33 -1.06
C LEU A 5 -8.51 11.07 0.29
N VAL A 6 -9.42 10.66 1.19
CA VAL A 6 -9.72 11.20 2.53
C VAL A 6 -9.40 10.12 3.57
N GLU A 7 -8.77 10.49 4.69
CA GLU A 7 -8.42 9.58 5.80
C GLU A 7 -9.38 9.71 6.99
N ARG A 8 -9.63 8.59 7.69
CA ARG A 8 -10.06 8.56 9.09
C ARG A 8 -9.24 7.50 9.83
N VAL A 9 -8.45 7.95 10.81
CA VAL A 9 -7.83 7.09 11.83
C VAL A 9 -8.94 6.56 12.75
N ALA A 10 -9.16 5.25 12.77
CA ALA A 10 -9.94 4.59 13.81
C ALA A 10 -8.95 3.82 14.70
N GLY A 11 -9.03 4.06 16.00
CA GLY A 11 -7.95 3.82 16.96
C GLY A 11 -7.53 2.37 17.23
N THR A 12 -6.42 2.29 17.95
CA THR A 12 -5.92 1.19 18.80
C THR A 12 -5.26 -0.03 18.17
N ASP A 13 -5.31 -0.20 16.86
CA ASP A 13 -4.49 -1.18 16.13
C ASP A 13 -3.68 -0.42 15.07
N ASP A 14 -2.36 -0.65 14.98
CA ASP A 14 -1.44 0.01 14.03
C ASP A 14 -1.67 -0.45 12.56
N THR A 15 -2.92 -0.48 12.12
CA THR A 15 -3.33 -0.85 10.77
C THR A 15 -3.37 0.40 9.87
N VAL A 16 -2.59 0.37 8.79
CA VAL A 16 -2.49 1.44 7.79
C VAL A 16 -3.14 1.00 6.48
N SER A 17 -3.99 1.84 5.91
CA SER A 17 -4.59 1.58 4.59
C SER A 17 -3.66 2.05 3.47
N VAL A 18 -3.32 1.16 2.54
CA VAL A 18 -2.49 1.42 1.36
C VAL A 18 -3.34 1.25 0.11
N THR A 19 -3.33 2.25 -0.78
CA THR A 19 -4.02 2.17 -2.07
C THR A 19 -3.01 2.12 -3.20
N ALA A 20 -3.15 1.17 -4.12
CA ALA A 20 -2.23 0.99 -5.24
C ALA A 20 -2.98 0.68 -6.53
N GLY A 21 -2.43 1.08 -7.67
CA GLY A 21 -3.01 0.83 -8.99
C GLY A 21 -2.61 1.88 -10.03
N PRO A 22 -3.06 1.75 -11.29
CA PRO A 22 -3.91 0.67 -11.79
C PRO A 22 -3.10 -0.61 -12.09
N PHE A 23 -3.55 -1.75 -11.54
CA PHE A 23 -3.10 -3.09 -11.89
C PHE A 23 -3.84 -3.61 -13.12
N GLN A 24 -3.10 -4.26 -14.03
CA GLN A 24 -3.62 -4.87 -15.25
C GLN A 24 -4.02 -6.34 -15.07
N SER A 25 -3.58 -6.99 -13.99
CA SER A 25 -3.92 -8.39 -13.71
C SER A 25 -3.97 -8.71 -12.21
N PHE A 26 -4.72 -9.77 -11.86
CA PHE A 26 -4.73 -10.30 -10.49
C PHE A 26 -3.36 -10.80 -10.03
N THR A 27 -2.51 -11.25 -10.97
CA THR A 27 -1.12 -11.63 -10.68
C THR A 27 -0.32 -10.44 -10.14
N GLN A 28 -0.44 -9.26 -10.77
CA GLN A 28 0.24 -8.06 -10.29
C GLN A 28 -0.24 -7.64 -8.89
N ILE A 29 -1.54 -7.78 -8.62
CA ILE A 29 -2.11 -7.52 -7.29
C ILE A 29 -1.49 -8.46 -6.24
N ALA A 30 -1.42 -9.76 -6.54
CA ALA A 30 -0.85 -10.76 -5.64
C ALA A 30 0.66 -10.54 -5.41
N GLU A 31 1.41 -10.20 -6.46
CA GLU A 31 2.84 -9.85 -6.38
C GLU A 31 3.07 -8.61 -5.53
N PHE A 32 2.25 -7.58 -5.70
CA PHE A 32 2.31 -6.36 -4.89
C PHE A 32 1.99 -6.65 -3.42
N GLN A 33 0.88 -7.33 -3.12
CA GLN A 33 0.52 -7.72 -1.75
C GLN A 33 1.67 -8.50 -1.08
N LYS A 34 2.24 -9.48 -1.79
CA LYS A 34 3.37 -10.30 -1.31
C LYS A 34 4.64 -9.49 -1.09
N SER A 35 4.85 -8.44 -1.88
CA SER A 35 6.00 -7.55 -1.73
C SER A 35 5.83 -6.66 -0.48
N VAL A 36 4.63 -6.11 -0.27
CA VAL A 36 4.29 -5.36 0.96
C VAL A 36 4.42 -6.24 2.19
N SER A 37 3.93 -7.48 2.15
CA SER A 37 4.01 -8.42 3.29
C SER A 37 5.44 -8.83 3.67
N ARG A 38 6.43 -8.54 2.81
CA ARG A 38 7.85 -8.82 3.05
C ARG A 38 8.61 -7.61 3.59
N LEU A 39 7.98 -6.44 3.67
CA LEU A 39 8.61 -5.25 4.21
C LEU A 39 8.84 -5.40 5.72
N HIS A 40 9.99 -4.92 6.18
CA HIS A 40 10.32 -4.97 7.59
C HIS A 40 9.34 -4.15 8.44
N GLY A 41 8.77 -4.78 9.45
CA GLY A 41 7.76 -4.19 10.34
C GLY A 41 6.31 -4.47 9.90
N VAL A 42 6.08 -5.06 8.73
CA VAL A 42 4.74 -5.53 8.34
C VAL A 42 4.49 -6.89 9.00
N SER A 43 3.44 -6.98 9.82
CA SER A 43 2.98 -8.22 10.43
C SER A 43 1.80 -8.84 9.66
N GLY A 44 1.06 -8.02 8.92
CA GLY A 44 -0.09 -8.45 8.12
C GLY A 44 -0.35 -7.54 6.93
N ALA A 45 -0.81 -8.13 5.82
CA ALA A 45 -1.20 -7.40 4.62
C ALA A 45 -2.46 -8.06 4.04
N ARG A 46 -3.63 -7.48 4.34
CA ARG A 46 -4.95 -8.02 3.99
C ARG A 46 -5.61 -7.17 2.92
N ILE A 47 -6.07 -7.81 1.85
CA ILE A 47 -6.79 -7.11 0.78
C ILE A 47 -8.17 -6.72 1.32
N ARG A 48 -8.42 -5.42 1.43
CA ARG A 48 -9.75 -4.88 1.78
C ARG A 48 -10.65 -4.84 0.55
N SER A 49 -10.12 -4.38 -0.59
CA SER A 49 -10.86 -4.27 -1.84
C SER A 49 -9.91 -4.33 -3.04
N ALA A 50 -10.36 -4.97 -4.12
CA ALA A 50 -9.67 -4.95 -5.41
C ALA A 50 -10.71 -4.73 -6.51
N GLN A 51 -10.80 -3.52 -7.05
CA GLN A 51 -11.82 -3.16 -8.03
C GLN A 51 -11.22 -2.26 -9.11
N ARG A 52 -11.56 -2.55 -10.39
CA ARG A 52 -11.14 -1.74 -11.55
C ARG A 52 -9.63 -1.47 -11.62
N GLY A 53 -8.82 -2.46 -11.24
CA GLY A 53 -7.36 -2.33 -11.18
C GLY A 53 -6.84 -1.54 -9.98
N VAL A 54 -7.68 -1.09 -9.06
CA VAL A 54 -7.24 -0.44 -7.81
C VAL A 54 -7.31 -1.45 -6.67
N LEU A 55 -6.23 -1.58 -5.92
CA LEU A 55 -6.12 -2.37 -4.70
C LEU A 55 -6.13 -1.45 -3.48
N ILE A 56 -6.92 -1.81 -2.48
CA ILE A 56 -6.87 -1.25 -1.13
C ILE A 56 -6.45 -2.37 -0.20
N LEU A 57 -5.36 -2.14 0.53
CA LEU A 57 -4.69 -3.10 1.39
C LEU A 57 -4.65 -2.55 2.82
N ASP A 58 -5.14 -3.33 3.77
CA ASP A 58 -4.93 -3.08 5.20
C ASP A 58 -3.60 -3.71 5.60
N VAL A 59 -2.68 -2.88 6.07
CA VAL A 59 -1.33 -3.26 6.45
C VAL A 59 -1.17 -3.08 7.94
N ASP A 60 -1.05 -4.19 8.66
CA ASP A 60 -0.72 -4.18 10.08
C ASP A 60 0.80 -3.92 10.18
N TYR A 61 1.18 -2.76 10.72
CA TYR A 61 2.55 -2.26 10.68
C TYR A 61 3.06 -1.86 12.06
N THR A 62 4.15 -2.47 12.50
CA THR A 62 4.85 -2.08 13.72
C THR A 62 6.31 -1.79 13.40
N GLY A 63 6.70 -0.53 13.48
CA GLY A 63 8.07 -0.13 13.20
C GLY A 63 8.36 1.31 13.55
N LEU A 64 9.62 1.58 13.89
CA LEU A 64 10.12 2.95 14.15
C LEU A 64 10.16 3.82 12.89
N VAL A 65 10.21 3.19 11.72
CA VAL A 65 10.23 3.87 10.42
C VAL A 65 8.80 3.88 9.88
N PRO A 66 8.23 5.02 9.47
CA PRO A 66 6.89 5.05 8.91
C PRO A 66 6.74 4.13 7.69
N LEU A 67 5.59 3.46 7.56
CA LEU A 67 5.32 2.52 6.46
C LEU A 67 5.51 3.17 5.08
N HIS A 68 5.14 4.44 4.91
CA HIS A 68 5.34 5.17 3.65
C HIS A 68 6.80 5.30 3.24
N VAL A 69 7.73 5.33 4.21
CA VAL A 69 9.17 5.32 3.94
C VAL A 69 9.58 3.91 3.49
N ARG A 70 9.10 2.86 4.17
CA ARG A 70 9.37 1.46 3.79
C ARG A 70 8.83 1.09 2.42
N LEU A 71 7.69 1.62 2.04
CA LEU A 71 7.11 1.38 0.71
C LEU A 71 7.96 1.98 -0.42
N ARG A 72 8.90 2.89 -0.13
CA ARG A 72 9.92 3.33 -1.10
C ARG A 72 10.90 2.23 -1.45
N ASP A 73 11.13 1.26 -0.57
CA ASP A 73 12.02 0.13 -0.82
C ASP A 73 11.47 -0.77 -1.94
N LEU A 74 10.17 -0.64 -2.28
CA LEU A 74 9.55 -1.32 -3.42
C LEU A 74 9.88 -0.69 -4.79
N ARG A 75 10.58 0.46 -4.82
CA ARG A 75 10.98 1.16 -6.07
C ARG A 75 11.88 0.31 -6.97
N ASP A 76 12.63 -0.64 -6.42
CA ASP A 76 13.55 -1.47 -7.19
C ASP A 76 12.85 -2.59 -7.99
N VAL A 77 11.52 -2.75 -7.87
CA VAL A 77 10.82 -3.96 -8.38
C VAL A 77 9.57 -3.64 -9.22
N ARG A 78 9.55 -2.54 -10.00
CA ARG A 78 8.47 -2.16 -10.95
C ARG A 78 7.32 -1.29 -10.39
N TRP A 79 7.39 -0.85 -9.13
CA TRP A 79 6.33 -0.03 -8.52
C TRP A 79 6.80 1.40 -8.27
N THR A 80 6.11 2.37 -8.87
CA THR A 80 6.48 3.79 -8.75
C THR A 80 5.55 4.48 -7.75
N PRO A 81 6.04 4.89 -6.57
CA PRO A 81 5.22 5.66 -5.63
C PRO A 81 4.87 7.02 -6.23
N VAL A 82 3.57 7.34 -6.29
CA VAL A 82 3.07 8.62 -6.81
C VAL A 82 2.97 9.64 -5.68
N GLN A 83 2.55 9.19 -4.50
CA GLN A 83 2.41 10.06 -3.33
C GLN A 83 2.65 9.28 -2.04
N LEU A 84 3.51 9.82 -1.17
CA LEU A 84 3.87 9.22 0.11
C LEU A 84 3.76 10.28 1.19
N THR A 85 2.78 10.14 2.06
CA THR A 85 2.56 11.03 3.20
C THR A 85 2.44 10.19 4.48
N GLU A 86 2.63 10.81 5.65
CA GLU A 86 2.37 10.17 6.95
C GLU A 86 0.94 9.62 7.05
N ALA A 87 0.01 10.20 6.29
CA ALA A 87 -1.43 9.94 6.23
C ALA A 87 -1.86 8.87 5.21
N ALA A 88 -1.10 8.69 4.11
CA ALA A 88 -1.50 7.84 3.00
C ALA A 88 -0.33 7.50 2.06
N VAL A 89 -0.39 6.30 1.47
CA VAL A 89 0.57 5.83 0.47
C VAL A 89 -0.15 5.43 -0.81
N GLU A 90 0.20 6.11 -1.90
CA GLU A 90 -0.22 5.82 -3.26
C GLU A 90 0.95 5.27 -4.08
N ILE A 91 0.73 4.10 -4.68
CA ILE A 91 1.71 3.44 -5.55
C ILE A 91 1.11 3.20 -6.93
N ALA A 92 1.71 3.81 -7.95
CA ALA A 92 1.42 3.52 -9.35
C ALA A 92 2.23 2.32 -9.84
N VAL A 93 1.56 1.53 -10.66
CA VAL A 93 2.16 0.46 -11.44
C VAL A 93 2.65 1.05 -12.76
N ALA A 94 3.90 0.78 -13.14
CA ALA A 94 4.41 1.12 -14.47
C ALA A 94 3.97 0.11 -15.53
#